data_AF-A0AA86RYP2-F1
#
_entry.id   AF-A0AA86RYP2-F1
#
_cell.length_a   1.000
_cell.length_b   1.000
_cell.length_c   1.000
_cell.angle_alpha   90.00
_cell.angle_beta   90.00
_cell.angle_gamma   90.00
#
_symmetry.space_group_name_H-M   'P 1'
#
loop_
_entity.id
_entity.type
_entity.pdbx_description
1 polymer ?
#
loop_
_entity_poly.entity_id
_entity_poly.type
_entity_poly.pdbx_seq_one_letter_code
_entity_poly.pdbx_strand_id
1 'polypeptide(L)'
;MVVLIISGETGCGKTTQLPQFILESEIELVRGAVCNIICTQPRRIAAISVSERVASERGEKLGESVGYKVRLEGARGRDTHLLFCTTGILLRRLLNDRNLNGVTHIIVDEIHERGINEDFLLVVLKDLLACRPELKLILMSASLDAQLFSSYFNSAATIKIPVCYIN
;
A
#
# COMPACT_ATOMS: atom_id res chain seq x y z
N MET A 1 -8.71 2.26 -15.10
CA MET A 1 -7.47 2.24 -14.30
C MET A 1 -7.62 3.25 -13.19
N VAL A 2 -7.62 2.82 -11.93
CA VAL A 2 -7.77 3.72 -10.78
C VAL A 2 -6.41 3.86 -10.12
N VAL A 3 -5.74 4.97 -10.40
CA VAL A 3 -4.52 5.39 -9.70
C VAL A 3 -4.87 6.64 -8.89
N LEU A 4 -4.56 6.60 -7.59
CA LEU A 4 -4.73 7.72 -6.68
C LEU A 4 -3.39 8.05 -6.03
N ILE A 5 -3.02 9.32 -6.06
CA ILE A 5 -1.84 9.81 -5.35
C ILE A 5 -2.29 10.57 -4.12
N ILE A 6 -1.78 10.18 -2.96
CA ILE A 6 -2.03 10.82 -1.69
C ILE A 6 -0.74 11.46 -1.19
N SER A 7 -0.80 12.77 -1.01
CA SER A 7 0.27 13.56 -0.41
C SER A 7 -0.13 14.04 0.97
N GLY A 8 0.82 14.11 1.89
CA GLY A 8 0.60 14.67 3.23
C GLY A 8 1.86 14.50 4.06
N GLU A 9 2.14 15.37 5.01
CA GLU A 9 3.41 15.33 5.74
C GLU A 9 3.58 14.04 6.57
N THR A 10 4.81 13.74 6.94
CA THR A 10 5.09 12.67 7.91
C THR A 10 4.33 12.94 9.20
N GLY A 11 3.72 11.90 9.76
CA GLY A 11 2.88 12.03 10.96
C GLY A 11 1.40 12.30 10.70
N CYS A 12 0.97 12.57 9.46
CA CYS A 12 -0.46 12.76 9.14
C CYS A 12 -1.27 11.44 9.05
N GLY A 13 -0.67 10.29 9.40
CA GLY A 13 -1.37 9.01 9.51
C GLY A 13 -1.57 8.21 8.22
N LYS A 14 -1.03 8.62 7.05
CA LYS A 14 -1.17 7.91 5.75
C LYS A 14 -0.93 6.41 5.87
N THR A 15 0.25 6.05 6.35
CA THR A 15 0.76 4.67 6.42
C THR A 15 -0.07 3.75 7.29
N THR A 16 -0.59 4.25 8.42
CA THR A 16 -1.36 3.42 9.37
C THR A 16 -2.85 3.46 9.10
N GLN A 17 -3.41 4.60 8.71
CA GLN A 17 -4.87 4.78 8.64
C GLN A 17 -5.45 4.46 7.26
N LEU A 18 -4.79 4.87 6.18
CA LEU A 18 -5.36 4.71 4.83
C LEU A 18 -5.65 3.24 4.46
N PRO A 19 -4.75 2.27 4.72
CA PRO A 19 -5.06 0.88 4.43
C PRO A 19 -6.22 0.34 5.27
N GLN A 20 -6.39 0.82 6.50
CA GLN A 20 -7.51 0.44 7.38
C GLN A 20 -8.83 0.98 6.86
N PHE A 21 -8.88 2.26 6.48
CA PHE A 21 -10.09 2.87 5.91
C PHE A 21 -10.56 2.16 4.63
N ILE A 22 -9.62 1.75 3.77
CA ILE A 22 -9.94 0.96 2.59
C ILE A 22 -10.54 -0.39 2.99
N LEU A 23 -9.91 -1.10 3.93
CA LEU A 23 -10.38 -2.41 4.38
C LEU A 23 -11.77 -2.32 5.01
N GLU A 24 -11.99 -1.36 5.89
CA GLU A 24 -13.27 -1.12 6.58
C GLU A 24 -14.37 -0.75 5.59
N SER A 25 -14.10 0.16 4.66
CA SER A 25 -15.06 0.52 3.62
C SER A 25 -15.45 -0.69 2.76
N GLU A 26 -14.48 -1.54 2.39
CA GLU A 26 -14.78 -2.75 1.63
C GLU A 26 -15.57 -3.78 2.47
N ILE A 27 -15.37 -3.85 3.79
CA ILE A 27 -16.19 -4.65 4.71
C ILE A 27 -17.63 -4.12 4.76
N GLU A 28 -17.82 -2.81 4.95
CA GLU A 28 -19.13 -2.16 4.98
C GLU A 28 -19.92 -2.36 3.67
N LEU A 29 -19.20 -2.38 2.54
CA LEU A 29 -19.77 -2.66 1.22
C LEU A 29 -19.99 -4.16 0.94
N VAL A 30 -19.83 -5.03 1.94
CA VAL A 30 -19.98 -6.51 1.84
C VAL A 30 -19.00 -7.12 0.83
N ARG A 31 -17.83 -6.50 0.67
CA ARG A 31 -16.71 -6.97 -0.19
C ARG A 31 -15.46 -7.32 0.63
N GLY A 32 -15.54 -7.31 1.97
CA GLY A 32 -14.41 -7.60 2.86
C GLY A 32 -13.74 -8.94 2.57
N ALA A 33 -14.52 -9.99 2.29
CA ALA A 33 -13.99 -11.33 1.99
C ALA A 33 -13.13 -11.41 0.71
N VAL A 34 -13.37 -10.52 -0.26
CA VAL A 34 -12.57 -10.43 -1.50
C VAL A 34 -11.51 -9.35 -1.43
N CYS A 35 -11.61 -8.40 -0.48
CA CYS A 35 -10.64 -7.34 -0.30
C CYS A 35 -9.29 -7.92 0.12
N ASN A 36 -8.24 -7.53 -0.58
CA ASN A 36 -6.87 -7.95 -0.30
C ASN A 36 -5.92 -6.82 -0.71
N ILE A 37 -5.22 -6.30 0.28
CA ILE A 37 -4.42 -5.08 0.21
C ILE A 37 -2.96 -5.45 0.46
N ILE A 38 -2.08 -5.02 -0.43
CA ILE A 38 -0.63 -5.07 -0.20
C ILE A 38 -0.14 -3.64 -0.05
N CYS A 39 0.51 -3.32 1.07
CA CYS A 39 1.18 -2.04 1.28
C CYS A 39 2.69 -2.24 1.33
N THR A 40 3.43 -1.63 0.40
CA THR A 40 4.88 -1.70 0.41
C THR A 40 5.48 -0.68 1.36
N GLN A 41 6.62 -1.03 1.95
CA GLN A 41 7.45 -0.18 2.79
C GLN A 41 8.91 -0.27 2.29
N PRO A 42 9.68 0.84 2.29
CA PRO A 42 11.05 0.84 1.78
C PRO A 42 11.99 0.01 2.68
N ARG A 43 11.68 -0.09 3.98
CA ARG A 43 12.53 -0.72 4.99
C ARG A 43 11.83 -1.87 5.70
N ARG A 44 12.60 -2.91 6.06
CA ARG A 44 12.09 -4.08 6.81
C ARG A 44 11.48 -3.68 8.15
N ILE A 45 12.17 -2.83 8.90
CA ILE A 45 11.71 -2.38 10.22
C ILE A 45 10.39 -1.61 10.12
N ALA A 46 10.20 -0.83 9.05
CA ALA A 46 8.95 -0.10 8.79
C ALA A 46 7.79 -1.07 8.47
N ALA A 47 8.01 -2.08 7.62
CA ALA A 47 6.98 -3.09 7.35
C ALA A 47 6.52 -3.81 8.62
N ILE A 48 7.45 -4.16 9.50
CA ILE A 48 7.16 -4.85 10.77
C ILE A 48 6.43 -3.89 11.73
N SER A 49 7.03 -2.75 12.05
CA SER A 49 6.50 -1.83 13.06
C SER A 49 5.14 -1.26 12.68
N VAL A 50 4.91 -0.95 11.41
CA VAL A 50 3.60 -0.49 10.93
C VAL A 50 2.56 -1.60 11.06
N SER A 51 2.89 -2.84 10.68
CA SER A 51 1.94 -3.95 10.82
C SER A 51 1.57 -4.22 12.29
N GLU A 52 2.53 -4.16 13.20
CA GLU A 52 2.32 -4.30 14.64
C GLU A 52 1.42 -3.18 15.17
N ARG A 53 1.71 -1.94 14.77
CA ARG A 53 0.93 -0.77 15.16
C ARG A 53 -0.52 -0.88 14.68
N VAL A 54 -0.73 -1.24 13.41
CA VAL A 54 -2.06 -1.36 12.82
C VAL A 54 -2.83 -2.53 13.44
N ALA A 55 -2.21 -3.69 13.66
CA ALA A 55 -2.86 -4.81 14.36
C ALA A 55 -3.30 -4.41 15.79
N SER A 56 -2.44 -3.68 16.50
CA SER A 56 -2.73 -3.16 17.85
C SER A 56 -3.89 -2.16 17.85
N GLU A 57 -3.93 -1.22 16.90
CA GLU A 57 -5.05 -0.27 16.74
C GLU A 57 -6.38 -0.98 16.47
N ARG A 58 -6.35 -2.14 15.81
CA ARG A 58 -7.51 -2.98 15.54
C ARG A 58 -7.87 -3.93 16.69
N GLY A 59 -7.08 -3.96 17.77
CA GLY A 59 -7.29 -4.85 18.91
C GLY A 59 -7.08 -6.33 18.59
N GLU A 60 -6.29 -6.65 17.57
CA GLU A 60 -6.05 -8.03 17.11
C GLU A 60 -4.57 -8.43 17.24
N LYS A 61 -4.30 -9.72 17.06
CA LYS A 61 -2.93 -10.23 16.94
C LYS A 61 -2.44 -10.14 15.50
N LEU A 62 -1.14 -9.90 15.33
CA LEU A 62 -0.50 -10.03 14.02
C LEU A 62 -0.77 -11.41 13.40
N GLY A 63 -1.12 -11.41 12.12
CA GLY A 63 -1.48 -12.60 11.36
C GLY A 63 -2.98 -12.91 11.34
N GLU A 64 -3.80 -12.13 12.06
CA GLU A 64 -5.26 -12.10 11.86
C GLU A 64 -5.57 -11.28 10.59
N SER A 65 -6.29 -10.15 10.66
CA SER A 65 -6.60 -9.36 9.47
C SER A 65 -5.40 -8.60 8.91
N VAL A 66 -4.42 -8.28 9.75
CA VAL A 66 -3.19 -7.56 9.44
C VAL A 66 -1.97 -8.45 9.58
N GLY A 67 -1.06 -8.38 8.62
CA GLY A 67 0.19 -9.12 8.66
C GLY A 67 1.33 -8.41 7.95
N TYR A 68 2.50 -9.03 7.98
CA TYR A 68 3.65 -8.56 7.21
C TYR A 68 4.44 -9.67 6.55
N LYS A 69 5.20 -9.30 5.50
CA LYS A 69 6.21 -10.15 4.88
C LYS A 69 7.48 -9.38 4.55
N VAL A 70 8.60 -9.84 5.09
CA VAL A 70 9.94 -9.37 4.73
C VAL A 70 10.80 -10.55 4.29
N ARG A 71 12.05 -10.30 3.92
CA ARG A 71 12.99 -11.39 3.59
C ARG A 71 13.17 -12.28 4.83
N LEU A 72 13.05 -13.60 4.63
CA LEU A 72 13.21 -14.67 5.64
C LEU A 72 12.13 -14.78 6.72
N GLU A 73 11.28 -13.76 6.90
CA GLU A 73 10.34 -13.68 8.03
C GLU A 73 8.98 -13.14 7.59
N GLY A 74 7.93 -13.37 8.37
CA GLY A 74 6.62 -12.80 8.17
C GLY A 74 5.59 -13.38 9.13
N ALA A 75 4.55 -12.60 9.41
CA ALA A 75 3.36 -13.02 10.14
C ALA A 75 2.15 -12.84 9.21
N ARG A 76 1.56 -13.96 8.76
CA ARG A 76 0.39 -13.96 7.87
C ARG A 76 -0.43 -15.23 8.12
N GLY A 77 -1.72 -15.07 8.41
CA GLY A 77 -2.69 -16.15 8.53
C GLY A 77 -3.52 -16.32 7.27
N ARG A 78 -4.54 -17.18 7.36
CA ARG A 78 -5.51 -17.40 6.27
C ARG A 78 -6.37 -16.16 6.02
N ASP A 79 -6.71 -15.45 7.09
CA ASP A 79 -7.64 -14.31 7.08
C ASP A 79 -6.90 -12.96 7.02
N THR A 80 -5.61 -12.96 6.65
CA THR A 80 -4.86 -11.71 6.47
C THR A 80 -5.22 -11.05 5.15
N HIS A 81 -5.95 -9.96 5.26
CA HIS A 81 -6.44 -9.12 4.15
C HIS A 81 -5.62 -7.85 3.95
N LEU A 82 -4.83 -7.42 4.95
CA LEU A 82 -3.89 -6.31 4.85
C LEU A 82 -2.46 -6.79 5.11
N LEU A 83 -1.64 -6.82 4.06
CA LEU A 83 -0.26 -7.28 4.13
C LEU A 83 0.71 -6.11 3.92
N PHE A 84 1.49 -5.79 4.94
CA PHE A 84 2.65 -4.90 4.80
C PHE A 84 3.87 -5.69 4.33
N CYS A 85 4.61 -5.21 3.33
CA CYS A 85 5.83 -5.91 2.90
C CYS A 85 6.91 -4.95 2.41
N THR A 86 8.14 -5.43 2.28
CA THR A 86 9.13 -4.62 1.56
C THR A 86 8.88 -4.62 0.06
N THR A 87 9.29 -3.54 -0.61
CA THR A 87 9.25 -3.42 -2.09
C THR A 87 9.82 -4.66 -2.79
N GLY A 88 10.96 -5.16 -2.31
CA GLY A 88 11.60 -6.37 -2.85
C GLY A 88 10.79 -7.66 -2.69
N ILE A 89 9.93 -7.77 -1.67
CA ILE A 89 9.02 -8.92 -1.53
C ILE A 89 7.93 -8.87 -2.60
N LEU A 90 7.34 -7.70 -2.85
CA LEU A 90 6.33 -7.54 -3.89
C LEU A 90 6.91 -7.78 -5.29
N LEU A 91 8.07 -7.21 -5.59
CA LEU A 91 8.79 -7.47 -6.86
C LEU A 91 9.05 -8.96 -7.06
N ARG A 92 9.52 -9.68 -6.03
CA ARG A 92 9.72 -11.14 -6.11
C ARG A 92 8.40 -11.88 -6.33
N ARG A 93 7.29 -11.42 -5.75
CA ARG A 93 5.97 -12.03 -5.97
C ARG A 93 5.53 -11.84 -7.43
N LEU A 94 5.72 -10.65 -7.99
CA LEU A 94 5.42 -10.34 -9.41
C LEU A 94 6.21 -11.18 -10.40
N LEU A 95 7.42 -11.63 -10.05
CA LEU A 95 8.19 -12.57 -10.89
C LEU A 95 7.51 -13.94 -11.01
N ASN A 96 6.82 -14.40 -9.96
CA ASN A 96 6.18 -15.71 -9.92
C ASN A 96 4.69 -15.65 -10.31
N ASP A 97 4.00 -14.60 -9.88
CA ASP A 97 2.59 -14.34 -10.16
C ASP A 97 2.47 -12.94 -10.79
N ARG A 98 2.63 -12.90 -12.12
CA ARG A 98 2.63 -11.67 -12.91
C ARG A 98 1.32 -10.88 -12.79
N ASN A 99 0.22 -11.57 -12.53
CA ASN A 99 -1.11 -10.97 -12.45
C ASN A 99 -1.52 -10.62 -11.02
N LEU A 100 -0.73 -10.99 -10.00
CA LEU A 100 -1.09 -10.83 -8.58
C LEU A 100 -2.55 -11.24 -8.30
N ASN A 101 -2.92 -12.44 -8.73
CA ASN A 101 -4.30 -12.89 -8.63
C ASN A 101 -4.82 -12.85 -7.19
N GLY A 102 -6.04 -12.33 -7.02
CA GLY A 102 -6.67 -12.14 -5.72
C GLY A 102 -6.16 -10.93 -4.93
N VAL A 103 -5.26 -10.09 -5.47
CA VAL A 103 -4.93 -8.78 -4.91
C VAL A 103 -5.87 -7.74 -5.52
N THR A 104 -6.47 -6.92 -4.68
CA THR A 104 -7.45 -5.89 -5.09
C THR A 104 -6.88 -4.49 -5.04
N HIS A 105 -5.99 -4.23 -4.09
CA HIS A 105 -5.36 -2.93 -3.88
C HIS A 105 -3.86 -3.10 -3.67
N ILE A 106 -3.09 -2.23 -4.30
CA ILE A 106 -1.66 -2.06 -4.02
C ILE A 106 -1.46 -0.64 -3.54
N ILE A 107 -0.76 -0.51 -2.43
CA ILE A 107 -0.35 0.76 -1.85
C ILE A 107 1.17 0.80 -1.89
N VAL A 108 1.74 1.80 -2.56
CA VAL A 108 3.18 2.05 -2.54
C VAL A 108 3.44 3.24 -1.64
N ASP A 109 3.96 2.98 -0.46
CA ASP A 109 4.28 4.02 0.52
C ASP A 109 5.66 4.64 0.28
N GLU A 110 5.86 5.83 0.82
CA GLU A 110 7.15 6.53 0.84
C GLU A 110 7.78 6.73 -0.57
N ILE A 111 6.95 6.90 -1.61
CA ILE A 111 7.45 7.04 -3.01
C ILE A 111 8.37 8.25 -3.23
N HIS A 112 8.41 9.17 -2.27
CA HIS A 112 9.30 10.32 -2.27
C HIS A 112 10.76 9.99 -1.92
N GLU A 113 11.04 8.82 -1.31
CA GLU A 113 12.43 8.40 -1.06
C GLU A 113 13.17 8.04 -2.37
N ARG A 114 12.46 7.87 -3.49
CA ARG A 114 13.00 7.61 -4.84
C ARG A 114 14.08 6.52 -4.88
N GLY A 115 13.86 5.43 -4.16
CA GLY A 115 14.74 4.28 -4.22
C GLY A 115 14.61 3.55 -5.56
N ILE A 116 15.71 2.93 -6.01
CA ILE A 116 15.75 2.20 -7.29
C ILE A 116 14.69 1.10 -7.39
N ASN A 117 14.37 0.46 -6.27
CA ASN A 117 13.38 -0.62 -6.24
C ASN A 117 11.96 -0.06 -6.32
N GLU A 118 11.71 1.08 -5.69
CA GLU A 118 10.43 1.78 -5.70
C GLU A 118 10.13 2.27 -7.13
N ASP A 119 11.09 2.94 -7.76
CA ASP A 119 10.96 3.39 -9.16
C ASP A 119 10.73 2.20 -10.10
N PHE A 120 11.50 1.12 -9.95
CA PHE A 120 11.31 -0.09 -10.75
C PHE A 120 9.94 -0.75 -10.51
N LEU A 121 9.47 -0.77 -9.26
CA LEU A 121 8.13 -1.26 -8.93
C LEU A 121 7.05 -0.44 -9.63
N LEU A 122 7.18 0.89 -9.68
CA LEU A 122 6.20 1.76 -10.37
C LEU A 122 6.12 1.45 -11.87
N VAL A 123 7.25 1.15 -12.52
CA VAL A 123 7.28 0.70 -13.92
C VAL A 123 6.51 -0.60 -14.09
N VAL A 124 6.81 -1.62 -13.27
CA VAL A 124 6.12 -2.92 -13.34
C VAL A 124 4.63 -2.80 -13.05
N LEU A 125 4.24 -1.96 -12.08
CA LEU A 125 2.84 -1.74 -11.73
C LEU A 125 2.07 -1.00 -12.83
N LYS A 126 2.72 -0.05 -13.53
CA LYS A 126 2.10 0.63 -14.67
C LYS A 126 1.74 -0.35 -15.79
N ASP A 127 2.64 -1.29 -16.09
CA ASP A 127 2.37 -2.34 -17.07
C ASP A 127 1.28 -3.31 -16.57
N LEU A 128 1.30 -3.67 -15.29
CA LEU A 128 0.28 -4.54 -14.69
C LEU A 128 -1.12 -3.92 -14.77
N LEU A 129 -1.25 -2.62 -14.49
CA LEU A 129 -2.53 -1.92 -14.54
C LEU A 129 -3.16 -1.87 -15.93
N ALA A 130 -2.35 -1.94 -16.99
CA ALA A 130 -2.85 -2.06 -18.37
C ALA A 130 -3.53 -3.43 -18.60
N CYS A 131 -3.01 -4.48 -17.96
CA CYS A 131 -3.56 -5.84 -18.01
C CYS A 131 -4.68 -6.08 -16.98
N ARG A 132 -4.70 -5.32 -15.89
CA ARG A 132 -5.64 -5.43 -14.76
C ARG A 132 -6.30 -4.10 -14.44
N PRO A 133 -7.28 -3.67 -15.27
CA PRO A 133 -7.91 -2.36 -15.11
C PRO A 133 -8.71 -2.21 -13.81
N GLU A 134 -9.09 -3.33 -13.17
CA GLU A 134 -9.81 -3.40 -11.89
C GLU A 134 -8.89 -3.29 -10.66
N LEU A 135 -7.58 -3.49 -10.82
CA LEU A 135 -6.60 -3.32 -9.75
C LEU A 135 -6.51 -1.83 -9.39
N LYS A 136 -6.64 -1.52 -8.10
CA LYS A 136 -6.54 -0.15 -7.58
C LYS A 136 -5.11 0.09 -7.07
N LEU A 137 -4.47 1.14 -7.57
CA LEU A 137 -3.14 1.56 -7.13
C LEU A 137 -3.23 2.87 -6.35
N ILE A 138 -2.66 2.89 -5.15
CA ILE A 138 -2.52 4.06 -4.32
C ILE A 138 -1.04 4.35 -4.12
N LEU A 139 -0.64 5.59 -4.34
CA LEU A 139 0.72 6.06 -4.14
C LEU A 139 0.75 7.07 -2.99
N MET A 140 1.56 6.83 -1.95
CA MET A 140 1.64 7.72 -0.79
C MET A 140 2.98 8.45 -0.72
N SER A 141 2.94 9.78 -0.69
CA SER A 141 4.10 10.65 -0.66
C SER A 141 4.06 11.59 0.56
N ALA A 142 5.22 11.82 1.20
CA ALA A 142 5.36 12.86 2.22
C ALA A 142 5.62 14.25 1.64
N SER A 143 6.01 14.35 0.37
CA SER A 143 6.47 15.59 -0.27
C SER A 143 5.52 16.11 -1.36
N LEU A 144 5.73 17.37 -1.76
CA LEU A 144 4.97 18.12 -2.76
C LEU A 144 5.11 17.60 -4.20
N ASP A 145 5.93 16.57 -4.44
CA ASP A 145 6.22 16.08 -5.80
C ASP A 145 5.16 15.12 -6.37
N ALA A 146 3.92 15.21 -5.87
CA ALA A 146 2.79 14.41 -6.35
C ALA A 146 2.52 14.62 -7.85
N GLN A 147 2.88 15.79 -8.39
CA GLN A 147 2.64 16.14 -9.80
C GLN A 147 3.46 15.29 -10.77
N LEU A 148 4.70 14.93 -10.41
CA LEU A 148 5.54 14.06 -11.22
C LEU A 148 4.88 12.68 -11.37
N PHE A 149 4.45 12.09 -10.25
CA PHE A 149 3.78 10.79 -10.26
C PHE A 149 2.43 10.83 -10.96
N SER A 150 1.68 11.92 -10.81
CA SER A 150 0.40 12.11 -11.51
C SER A 150 0.61 12.12 -13.02
N SER A 151 1.60 12.88 -13.48
CA SER A 151 1.98 12.93 -14.90
C SER A 151 2.43 11.56 -15.41
N TYR A 152 3.22 10.83 -14.63
CA TYR A 152 3.68 9.48 -14.99
C TYR A 152 2.51 8.48 -15.13
N PHE A 153 1.47 8.60 -14.31
CA PHE A 153 0.27 7.75 -14.35
C PHE A 153 -0.91 8.38 -15.11
N ASN A 154 -0.64 9.10 -16.22
CA ASN A 154 -1.64 9.68 -17.12
C ASN A 154 -2.60 10.67 -16.44
N SER A 155 -2.04 11.64 -15.70
CA SER A 155 -2.78 12.64 -14.94
C SER A 155 -3.70 12.03 -13.88
N ALA A 156 -3.18 11.03 -13.16
CA ALA A 156 -3.86 10.38 -12.05
C ALA A 156 -4.32 11.40 -11.00
N ALA A 157 -5.46 11.11 -10.36
CA ALA A 157 -6.02 11.98 -9.33
C ALA A 157 -5.06 12.14 -8.16
N THR A 158 -4.98 13.36 -7.61
CA THR A 158 -4.13 13.69 -6.47
C THR A 158 -4.98 14.26 -5.35
N ILE A 159 -4.77 13.77 -4.14
CA ILE A 159 -5.37 14.27 -2.90
C ILE A 159 -4.25 14.71 -1.96
N LYS A 160 -4.45 15.86 -1.30
CA LYS A 160 -3.55 16.36 -0.25
C LYS A 160 -4.25 16.27 1.09
N ILE A 161 -3.65 15.54 2.03
CA ILE A 161 -4.07 15.50 3.42
C ILE A 161 -3.49 16.75 4.11
N PRO A 162 -4.35 17.63 4.67
CA PRO A 162 -3.87 18.79 5.41
C PRO A 162 -3.17 18.37 6.70
N VAL A 163 -2.18 19.16 7.11
CA VAL A 163 -1.55 19.02 8.43
C VAL A 163 -2.53 19.57 9.46
N CYS A 164 -3.01 18.73 10.38
CA CYS A 164 -3.70 19.21 11.56
C CYS A 164 -2.66 19.78 12.52
N TYR A 165 -2.43 21.09 12.49
CA TYR A 165 -1.82 21.77 13.63
C TYR A 165 -2.82 21.72 14.77
N ILE A 166 -2.55 20.85 15.76
CA ILE A 166 -3.22 20.93 17.05
C ILE A 166 -2.58 22.14 17.74
N ASN A 167 -3.22 23.31 17.65
CA ASN A 167 -2.90 24.48 18.46
C ASN A 167 -3.46 24.31 19.87
#